data_AF-A0A6N7L3U6-F1
#
_entry.id   AF-A0A6N7L3U6-F1
#
_cell.length_a   1.000
_cell.length_b   1.000
_cell.length_c   1.000
_cell.angle_alpha   90.00
_cell.angle_beta   90.00
_cell.angle_gamma   90.00
#
_symmetry.space_group_name_H-M   'P 1'
#
loop_
_entity.id
_entity.type
_entity.pdbx_description
1 polymer ?
#
loop_
_entity_poly.entity_id
_entity_poly.type
_entity_poly.pdbx_seq_one_letter_code
_entity_poly.pdbx_strand_id
1 'polypeptide(L)'
;MTYHRGHPLTVARHEALLSRLPPSEAQLPVDTRWLRGRAELFRQAAERPFALTFDTAWYAEVTGLAFHPHYVAQVYRGEPGARLETPLMVMNLSMVPTRGDADRALAHECMHLRVPSYGHKREAFACAQEILDRVGSLAA
;
A
#
# COMPACT_ATOMS: atom_id res chain seq x y z
N MET A 1 15.30 -11.46 -20.91
CA MET A 1 14.12 -11.30 -20.03
C MET A 1 14.29 -10.02 -19.23
N THR A 2 13.68 -8.93 -19.67
CA THR A 2 13.74 -7.63 -18.98
C THR A 2 12.79 -7.67 -17.80
N TYR A 3 13.35 -7.82 -16.59
CA TYR A 3 12.63 -7.65 -15.34
C TYR A 3 11.96 -6.27 -15.33
N HIS A 4 10.64 -6.21 -15.34
CA HIS A 4 9.91 -5.00 -14.97
C HIS A 4 10.04 -4.77 -13.45
N ARG A 5 11.27 -4.52 -12.96
CA ARG A 5 11.42 -3.66 -11.78
C ARG A 5 10.80 -2.33 -12.19
N GLY A 6 9.83 -1.82 -11.41
CA GLY A 6 9.13 -0.59 -11.73
C GLY A 6 10.10 0.50 -12.20
N HIS A 7 9.66 1.37 -13.11
CA HIS A 7 10.52 2.39 -13.71
C HIS A 7 11.33 3.13 -12.61
N PRO A 8 12.64 3.39 -12.78
CA PRO A 8 13.53 3.86 -11.72
C PRO A 8 13.00 5.08 -10.94
N LEU A 9 12.31 5.98 -11.64
CA LEU A 9 11.67 7.15 -11.03
C LEU A 9 10.53 6.79 -10.04
N THR A 10 9.78 5.71 -10.26
CA THR A 10 8.80 5.18 -9.30
C THR A 10 9.51 4.71 -8.04
N VAL A 11 10.58 3.94 -8.23
CA VAL A 11 11.35 3.32 -7.14
C VAL A 11 11.94 4.42 -6.26
N ALA A 12 12.65 5.39 -6.86
CA ALA A 12 13.23 6.51 -6.14
C ALA A 12 12.18 7.34 -5.37
N ARG A 13 10.99 7.56 -5.95
CA ARG A 13 9.92 8.29 -5.24
C ARG A 13 9.28 7.47 -4.14
N HIS A 14 9.22 6.16 -4.29
CA HIS A 14 8.73 5.27 -3.25
C HIS A 14 9.71 5.20 -2.08
N GLU A 15 11.00 5.11 -2.36
CA GLU A 15 12.08 5.16 -1.37
C GLU A 15 12.15 6.52 -0.65
N ALA A 16 11.74 7.60 -1.31
CA ALA A 16 11.65 8.93 -0.72
C ALA A 16 10.46 9.12 0.24
N LEU A 17 9.51 8.17 0.32
CA LEU A 17 8.41 8.24 1.28
C LEU A 17 8.91 8.02 2.70
N LEU A 18 8.54 8.93 3.59
CA LEU A 18 8.98 8.95 4.98
C LEU A 18 7.87 8.42 5.90
N SER A 19 8.04 7.20 6.41
CA SER A 19 7.22 6.68 7.51
C SER A 19 7.39 7.57 8.74
N ARG A 20 6.29 7.78 9.47
CA ARG A 20 6.28 8.53 10.75
C ARG A 20 6.44 7.63 11.97
N LEU A 21 6.68 6.34 11.77
CA LEU A 21 7.07 5.45 12.86
C LEU A 21 8.39 5.93 13.49
N PRO A 22 8.56 5.78 14.81
CA PRO A 22 9.87 5.94 15.44
C PRO A 22 10.91 5.05 14.73
N PRO A 23 12.16 5.50 14.54
CA PRO A 23 13.17 4.71 13.82
C PRO A 23 13.38 3.30 14.38
N SER A 24 13.28 3.13 15.71
CA SER A 24 13.37 1.82 16.36
C SER A 24 12.21 0.89 16.00
N GLU A 25 11.00 1.43 15.85
CA GLU A 25 9.82 0.66 15.43
C GLU A 25 9.84 0.36 13.93
N ALA A 26 10.27 1.32 13.11
CA ALA A 26 10.31 1.17 11.66
C ALA A 26 11.17 -0.02 11.21
N GLN A 27 12.20 -0.39 11.99
CA GLN A 27 13.11 -1.50 11.71
C GLN A 27 12.62 -2.85 12.25
N LEU A 28 11.55 -2.88 13.05
CA LEU A 28 11.00 -4.14 13.53
C LEU A 28 10.41 -4.96 12.38
N PRO A 29 10.47 -6.30 12.47
CA PRO A 29 9.83 -7.15 11.47
C PRO A 29 8.33 -6.87 11.41
N VAL A 30 7.76 -6.95 10.21
CA VAL A 30 6.32 -6.86 10.05
C VAL A 30 5.67 -8.17 10.51
N ASP A 31 4.56 -8.06 11.22
CA ASP A 31 3.67 -9.17 11.53
C ASP A 31 2.23 -8.81 11.16
N THR A 32 1.42 -9.83 10.88
CA THR A 32 0.05 -9.64 10.37
C THR A 32 -0.89 -8.98 11.39
N ARG A 33 -0.65 -9.15 12.69
CA ARG A 33 -1.47 -8.53 13.73
C ARG A 33 -1.21 -7.03 13.77
N TRP A 34 0.06 -6.62 13.81
CA TRP A 34 0.45 -5.22 13.73
C TRP A 34 -0.07 -4.59 12.43
N LEU A 35 0.11 -5.27 11.30
CA LEU A 35 -0.27 -4.74 9.99
C LEU A 35 -1.78 -4.51 9.84
N ARG A 36 -2.61 -5.39 10.43
CA ARG A 36 -4.07 -5.17 10.48
C ARG A 36 -4.43 -3.94 11.31
N GLY A 37 -3.83 -3.77 12.49
CA GLY A 37 -4.04 -2.57 13.30
C GLY A 37 -3.56 -1.31 12.57
N ARG A 38 -2.41 -1.39 11.90
CA ARG A 38 -1.87 -0.31 11.09
C ARG A 38 -2.79 0.06 9.93
N ALA A 39 -3.36 -0.92 9.24
CA ALA A 39 -4.29 -0.71 8.14
C ALA A 39 -5.53 0.10 8.53
N GLU A 40 -6.02 -0.03 9.78
CA GLU A 40 -7.14 0.80 10.26
C GLU A 40 -6.80 2.29 10.31
N LEU A 41 -5.57 2.63 10.75
CA LEU A 41 -5.11 4.02 10.72
C LEU A 41 -5.02 4.54 9.29
N PHE A 42 -4.59 3.70 8.36
CA PHE A 42 -4.54 4.07 6.94
C PHE A 42 -5.94 4.26 6.32
N ARG A 43 -6.94 3.46 6.69
CA ARG A 43 -8.34 3.68 6.27
C ARG A 43 -8.84 5.05 6.72
N GLN A 44 -8.57 5.41 7.97
CA GLN A 44 -8.92 6.70 8.53
C GLN A 44 -8.17 7.84 7.83
N ALA A 45 -6.86 7.73 7.72
CA ALA A 45 -6.01 8.76 7.09
C ALA A 45 -6.34 9.00 5.60
N ALA A 46 -6.64 7.93 4.87
CA ALA A 46 -7.02 8.00 3.46
C ALA A 46 -8.49 8.40 3.25
N GLU A 47 -9.30 8.39 4.32
CA GLU A 47 -10.76 8.61 4.29
C GLU A 47 -11.46 7.69 3.27
N ARG A 48 -10.98 6.44 3.19
CA ARG A 48 -11.47 5.43 2.24
C ARG A 48 -11.44 4.04 2.89
N PRO A 49 -12.55 3.27 2.79
CA PRO A 49 -12.55 1.88 3.24
C PRO A 49 -11.69 1.02 2.32
N PHE A 50 -11.12 -0.06 2.86
CA PHE A 50 -10.55 -1.17 2.09
C PHE A 50 -10.42 -2.42 2.97
N ALA A 51 -10.61 -3.61 2.43
CA ALA A 51 -10.26 -4.86 3.10
C ALA A 51 -8.78 -5.20 2.84
N LEU A 52 -8.08 -5.76 3.83
CA LEU A 52 -6.69 -6.18 3.69
C LEU A 52 -6.57 -7.71 3.82
N THR A 53 -5.97 -8.33 2.81
CA THR A 53 -5.57 -9.74 2.81
C THR A 53 -4.06 -9.88 2.59
N PHE A 54 -3.54 -11.04 2.97
CA PHE A 54 -2.15 -11.47 2.73
C PHE A 54 -2.09 -12.73 1.87
N ASP A 55 -3.26 -13.27 1.51
CA ASP A 55 -3.39 -14.43 0.65
C ASP A 55 -3.46 -13.98 -0.82
N THR A 56 -2.33 -14.10 -1.51
CA THR A 56 -2.20 -13.68 -2.91
C THR A 56 -2.93 -14.62 -3.86
N ALA A 57 -3.08 -15.90 -3.51
CA ALA A 57 -3.81 -16.88 -4.31
C ALA A 57 -5.32 -16.61 -4.22
N TRP A 58 -5.85 -16.46 -3.00
CA TRP A 58 -7.24 -16.09 -2.79
C TRP A 58 -7.57 -14.73 -3.42
N TYR A 59 -6.68 -13.73 -3.30
CA TYR A 59 -6.86 -12.44 -3.98
C TYR A 59 -7.01 -12.61 -5.49
N ALA A 60 -6.14 -13.40 -6.14
CA ALA A 60 -6.21 -13.63 -7.57
C ALA A 60 -7.49 -14.37 -7.98
N GLU A 61 -7.92 -15.34 -7.18
CA GLU A 61 -9.17 -16.07 -7.39
C GLU A 61 -10.40 -15.15 -7.34
N VAL A 62 -10.54 -14.34 -6.29
CA VAL A 62 -11.75 -13.52 -6.10
C VAL A 62 -11.79 -12.26 -6.97
N THR A 63 -10.64 -11.78 -7.44
CA THR A 63 -10.57 -10.59 -8.29
C THR A 63 -10.42 -10.90 -9.77
N GLY A 64 -9.99 -12.13 -10.12
CA GLY A 64 -9.60 -12.49 -11.49
C GLY A 64 -8.29 -11.83 -11.95
N LEU A 65 -7.61 -11.07 -11.10
CA LEU A 65 -6.34 -10.40 -11.41
C LEU A 65 -5.15 -11.26 -11.02
N ALA A 66 -4.19 -11.42 -11.94
CA ALA A 66 -2.92 -12.06 -11.61
C ALA A 66 -2.12 -11.19 -10.63
N PHE A 67 -1.79 -11.74 -9.45
CA PHE A 67 -0.86 -11.11 -8.52
C PHE A 67 0.56 -11.59 -8.79
N HIS A 68 1.39 -10.73 -9.41
CA HIS A 68 2.74 -11.12 -9.79
C HIS A 68 3.70 -11.16 -8.59
N PRO A 69 4.68 -12.08 -8.54
CA PRO A 69 5.57 -12.24 -7.38
C PRO A 69 6.39 -11.01 -6.98
N HIS A 70 6.63 -10.10 -7.92
CA HIS A 70 7.39 -8.88 -7.69
C HIS A 70 6.53 -7.71 -7.18
N TYR A 71 5.21 -7.89 -7.06
CA TYR A 71 4.32 -6.90 -6.47
C TYR A 71 4.43 -6.94 -4.94
N VAL A 72 4.65 -5.76 -4.37
CA VAL A 72 4.66 -5.54 -2.92
C VAL A 72 3.23 -5.57 -2.39
N ALA A 73 2.33 -4.87 -3.07
CA ALA A 73 0.91 -4.82 -2.76
C ALA A 73 0.11 -4.45 -4.02
N GLN A 74 -1.20 -4.65 -3.98
CA GLN A 74 -2.11 -4.27 -5.05
C GLN A 74 -3.51 -4.02 -4.50
N VAL A 75 -4.17 -2.96 -4.96
CA VAL A 75 -5.58 -2.67 -4.69
C VAL A 75 -6.48 -3.03 -5.88
N TYR A 76 -7.53 -3.80 -5.62
CA TYR A 76 -8.64 -4.03 -6.54
C TYR A 76 -9.86 -3.22 -6.11
N ARG A 77 -10.34 -2.37 -7.01
CA ARG A 77 -11.45 -1.44 -6.76
C ARG A 77 -12.78 -1.91 -7.37
N GLY A 78 -12.83 -3.09 -7.99
CA GLY A 78 -13.92 -3.47 -8.89
C GLY A 78 -13.72 -2.93 -10.31
N GLU A 79 -14.50 -3.44 -11.26
CA GLU A 79 -14.49 -3.01 -12.66
C GLU A 79 -14.92 -1.54 -12.82
N PRO A 80 -14.52 -0.86 -13.92
CA PRO A 80 -15.08 0.44 -14.28
C PRO A 80 -16.62 0.37 -14.38
N GLY A 81 -17.33 1.23 -13.65
CA GLY A 81 -18.80 1.23 -13.60
C GLY A 81 -19.42 0.32 -12.52
N ALA A 82 -18.63 -0.58 -11.93
CA ALA A 82 -19.04 -1.47 -10.84
C ALA A 82 -18.00 -1.47 -9.71
N ARG A 83 -17.61 -0.28 -9.26
CA ARG A 83 -16.63 -0.14 -8.19
C ARG A 83 -17.18 -0.72 -6.88
N LEU A 84 -16.33 -1.45 -6.18
CA LEU A 84 -16.65 -2.00 -4.86
C LEU A 84 -16.78 -0.86 -3.85
N GLU A 85 -17.77 -0.96 -2.96
CA GLU A 85 -17.90 -0.07 -1.80
C GLU A 85 -16.66 -0.18 -0.90
N THR A 86 -16.19 -1.41 -0.68
CA THR A 86 -14.94 -1.71 0.03
C THR A 86 -13.96 -2.41 -0.92
N PRO A 87 -13.01 -1.67 -1.51
CA PRO A 87 -11.91 -2.22 -2.30
C PRO A 87 -11.13 -3.31 -1.54
N LEU A 88 -10.58 -4.28 -2.27
CA LEU A 88 -9.75 -5.34 -1.71
C LEU A 88 -8.28 -5.02 -1.97
N MET A 89 -7.48 -4.93 -0.91
CA MET A 89 -6.03 -4.78 -0.95
C MET A 89 -5.37 -6.09 -0.57
N VAL A 90 -4.36 -6.49 -1.33
CA VAL A 90 -3.45 -7.57 -0.98
C VAL A 90 -2.04 -7.02 -0.74
N MET A 91 -1.33 -7.58 0.22
CA MET A 91 0.08 -7.30 0.47
C MET A 91 0.89 -8.59 0.52
N ASN A 92 2.02 -8.61 -0.21
CA ASN A 92 2.97 -9.71 -0.20
C ASN A 92 3.97 -9.53 0.95
N LEU A 93 3.77 -10.30 2.03
CA LEU A 93 4.60 -10.21 3.24
C LEU A 93 6.08 -10.54 2.99
N SER A 94 6.40 -11.35 1.97
CA SER A 94 7.80 -11.66 1.66
C SER A 94 8.57 -10.46 1.10
N MET A 95 7.87 -9.41 0.68
CA MET A 95 8.44 -8.20 0.05
C MET A 95 8.48 -6.99 1.01
N VAL A 96 7.88 -7.11 2.20
CA VAL A 96 7.83 -6.05 3.23
C VAL A 96 8.50 -6.53 4.52
N PRO A 97 9.83 -6.64 4.57
CA PRO A 97 10.50 -7.24 5.73
C PRO A 97 10.34 -6.41 7.01
N THR A 98 10.17 -5.09 6.89
CA THR A 98 10.08 -4.18 8.04
C THR A 98 8.74 -3.45 8.10
N ARG A 99 8.38 -2.97 9.30
CA ARG A 99 7.21 -2.09 9.50
C ARG A 99 7.29 -0.81 8.68
N GLY A 100 8.50 -0.25 8.50
CA GLY A 100 8.72 0.92 7.66
C GLY A 100 8.40 0.66 6.19
N ASP A 101 8.80 -0.50 5.66
CA ASP A 101 8.48 -0.90 4.28
C ASP A 101 6.97 -1.07 4.09
N ALA A 102 6.31 -1.72 5.07
CA ALA A 102 4.87 -1.89 5.06
C ALA A 102 4.11 -0.55 5.11
N ASP A 103 4.59 0.43 5.89
CA ASP A 103 4.02 1.77 5.96
C ASP A 103 4.06 2.46 4.59
N ARG A 104 5.21 2.42 3.91
CA ARG A 104 5.36 3.02 2.57
C ARG A 104 4.45 2.31 1.57
N ALA A 105 4.37 0.98 1.62
CA ALA A 105 3.53 0.19 0.74
C ALA A 105 2.03 0.51 0.94
N LEU A 106 1.55 0.55 2.19
CA LEU A 106 0.18 0.94 2.53
C LEU A 106 -0.13 2.36 2.04
N ALA A 107 0.78 3.31 2.25
CA ALA A 107 0.60 4.68 1.79
C ALA A 107 0.46 4.76 0.27
N HIS A 108 1.28 4.00 -0.47
CA HIS A 108 1.21 3.93 -1.92
C HIS A 108 -0.11 3.35 -2.40
N GLU A 109 -0.57 2.24 -1.82
CA GLU A 109 -1.83 1.62 -2.23
C GLU A 109 -3.07 2.45 -1.82
N CYS A 110 -3.06 3.04 -0.63
CA CYS A 110 -4.12 3.94 -0.20
C CYS A 110 -4.21 5.20 -1.07
N MET A 111 -3.08 5.67 -1.59
CA MET A 111 -3.08 6.75 -2.57
C MET A 111 -3.88 6.38 -3.84
N HIS A 112 -3.78 5.14 -4.33
CA HIS A 112 -4.57 4.68 -5.50
C HIS A 112 -6.09 4.67 -5.25
N LEU A 113 -6.52 4.68 -3.99
CA LEU A 113 -7.93 4.84 -3.60
C LEU A 113 -8.41 6.28 -3.77
N ARG A 114 -7.53 7.28 -3.57
CA ARG A 114 -7.84 8.71 -3.72
C ARG A 114 -7.57 9.20 -5.15
N VAL A 115 -6.45 8.80 -5.73
CA VAL A 115 -5.97 9.28 -7.02
C VAL A 115 -5.76 8.06 -7.94
N PRO A 116 -6.61 7.86 -8.97
CA PRO A 116 -6.38 6.82 -9.97
C PRO A 116 -5.22 7.24 -10.88
N SER A 117 -3.98 7.01 -10.44
CA SER A 117 -2.77 7.36 -11.18
C SER A 117 -1.97 6.13 -11.54
N TYR A 118 -2.01 5.73 -12.81
CA TYR A 118 -1.02 4.83 -13.38
C TYR A 118 0.22 5.66 -13.78
N GLY A 119 1.21 5.76 -12.90
CA GLY A 119 2.52 6.32 -13.25
C GLY A 119 3.20 7.21 -12.19
N HIS A 120 4.35 7.78 -12.57
CA HIS A 120 5.28 8.53 -11.70
C HIS A 120 4.82 9.98 -11.50
N LYS A 121 3.56 10.22 -11.11
CA LYS A 121 3.09 11.59 -10.90
C LYS A 121 3.55 12.11 -9.54
N ARG A 122 4.09 13.32 -9.50
CA ARG A 122 4.58 13.91 -8.22
C ARG A 122 3.45 14.07 -7.22
N GLU A 123 2.26 14.41 -7.71
CA GLU A 123 1.04 14.62 -6.94
C GLU A 123 0.57 13.33 -6.28
N ALA A 124 0.73 12.19 -6.96
CA ALA A 124 0.44 10.88 -6.39
C ALA A 124 1.35 10.60 -5.18
N PHE A 125 2.67 10.77 -5.33
CA PHE A 125 3.58 10.56 -4.20
C PHE A 125 3.42 11.61 -3.08
N ALA A 126 3.01 12.84 -3.39
CA ALA A 126 2.64 13.82 -2.39
C ALA A 126 1.40 13.39 -1.60
N CYS A 127 0.38 12.82 -2.27
CA CYS A 127 -0.78 12.23 -1.61
C CYS A 127 -0.40 11.04 -0.71
N ALA A 128 0.51 10.18 -1.16
CA ALA A 128 1.01 9.09 -0.32
C ALA A 128 1.75 9.61 0.93
N GLN A 129 2.58 10.65 0.80
CA GLN A 129 3.23 11.28 1.95
C GLN A 129 2.23 11.95 2.90
N GLU A 130 1.20 12.64 2.37
CA GLU A 130 0.12 13.21 3.18
C GLU A 130 -0.59 12.15 4.02
N ILE A 131 -0.84 10.96 3.44
CA ILE A 131 -1.44 9.84 4.17
C ILE A 131 -0.51 9.38 5.30
N LEU A 132 0.80 9.22 5.05
CA LEU A 132 1.77 8.87 6.10
C LEU A 132 1.80 9.88 7.24
N ASP A 133 1.75 11.16 6.90
CA ASP A 133 1.76 12.25 7.88
C ASP A 133 0.51 12.18 8.77
N ARG A 134 -0.66 11.95 8.19
CA ARG A 134 -1.93 11.78 8.93
C ARG A 134 -1.92 10.53 9.80
N VAL A 135 -1.40 9.40 9.30
CA VAL A 135 -1.24 8.19 10.12
C VAL A 135 -0.33 8.46 11.32
N GLY A 136 0.74 9.24 11.12
CA GLY A 136 1.60 9.71 12.21
C GLY A 136 0.82 10.47 13.29
N SER A 137 -0.04 11.41 12.88
CA SER A 137 -0.89 12.18 13.80
C SER A 137 -1.96 11.34 14.52
N LEU A 138 -2.50 10.30 13.87
CA LEU A 138 -3.51 9.41 14.48
C LEU A 138 -2.91 8.39 15.46
N ALA A 139 -1.61 8.12 15.35
CA ALA A 139 -0.89 7.16 16.18
C ALA A 139 -0.18 7.80 17.40
N ALA A 140 -0.14 9.14 17.45
CA ALA A 140 0.45 9.94 18.53
C ALA A 140 -0.52 10.09 19.71
#